data_AF-A0A8C2VNX7-F1
#
_entry.id   AF-A0A8C2VNX7-F1
#
_cell.length_a   1.000
_cell.length_b   1.000
_cell.length_c   1.000
_cell.angle_alpha   90.00
_cell.angle_beta   90.00
_cell.angle_gamma   90.00
#
_symmetry.space_group_name_H-M   'P 1'
#
loop_
_entity.id
_entity.type
_entity.pdbx_description
1 polymer ?
#
loop_
_entity_poly.entity_id
_entity_poly.type
_entity_poly.pdbx_seq_one_letter_code
_entity_poly.pdbx_strand_id
1 'polypeptide(L)'
;RGRRFLRSLLVLLLPRSPLATQHCMLSPESVQPPKRPRSNLMAPPRIGTHNGTFHCDEALACALLRLLPEYQDAEIVRTRDPEKLASCDIVVDVGGEYDPRRHRYDHHQRSFTETMSSLSPGKPWQTKLSSAGLIYLHFGHKLLAQLLGTSEEDSVVGTLFDKMYENFMEEVDAVDNGISQWEGEPRYALTTNLSARVARLNPTWNQPNQDTEAGFRRAMDLVQEEFLQRLDFYQHSWLPARALVEEALAQRFQVDPSGEIVELAKGGCPWKEHLYHLESGLSPPGTIAFVIYTDQAGQWRVQCVPKELHSFQSRLPLPEPWRGLRDEALDQVSGIPGCIFVHASGFIGGHRTREGALNMARATLAQRSVPATKSLVQ
;
A
#
# COMPACT_ATOMS: atom_id res chain seq x y z
N ARG A 1 71.35 -40.92 2.67
CA ARG A 1 71.88 -41.04 1.29
C ARG A 1 70.67 -41.29 0.40
N GLY A 2 70.11 -40.40 -0.40
CA GLY A 2 70.60 -39.21 -1.10
C GLY A 2 70.04 -39.29 -2.53
N ARG A 3 69.36 -38.24 -3.00
CA ARG A 3 69.08 -37.86 -4.40
C ARG A 3 68.10 -36.67 -4.35
N ARG A 4 68.62 -35.44 -4.27
CA ARG A 4 68.94 -34.52 -5.38
C ARG A 4 67.72 -34.14 -6.23
N PHE A 5 67.33 -32.88 -6.01
CA PHE A 5 66.40 -32.04 -6.74
C PHE A 5 66.72 -31.93 -8.23
N LEU A 6 65.68 -31.98 -9.08
CA LEU A 6 65.62 -31.21 -10.31
C LEU A 6 64.40 -30.27 -10.22
N ARG A 7 64.68 -28.97 -10.36
CA ARG A 7 63.69 -27.91 -10.52
C ARG A 7 63.08 -28.02 -11.92
N SER A 8 61.75 -28.09 -12.01
CA SER A 8 61.03 -27.77 -13.25
C SER A 8 60.10 -26.60 -12.98
N LEU A 9 60.30 -25.53 -13.75
CA LEU A 9 59.57 -24.28 -13.69
C LEU A 9 58.34 -24.43 -14.60
N LEU A 10 57.14 -24.60 -14.03
CA LEU A 10 55.90 -24.65 -14.80
C LEU A 10 55.30 -23.23 -14.85
N VAL A 11 55.36 -22.64 -16.04
CA VAL A 11 54.74 -21.35 -16.38
C VAL A 11 53.21 -21.53 -16.41
N LEU A 12 52.49 -20.70 -15.64
CA LEU A 12 51.04 -20.58 -15.66
C LEU A 12 50.57 -20.03 -17.02
N LEU A 13 49.83 -20.86 -17.77
CA LEU A 13 49.11 -20.48 -18.99
C LEU A 13 47.69 -20.02 -18.59
N LEU A 14 47.42 -18.72 -18.75
CA LEU A 14 46.07 -18.16 -18.75
C LEU A 14 45.40 -18.42 -20.12
N PRO A 15 44.10 -18.77 -20.17
CA PRO A 15 43.41 -19.01 -21.43
C PRO A 15 43.08 -17.72 -22.18
N ARG A 16 43.24 -17.82 -23.50
CA ARG A 16 43.08 -16.77 -24.52
C ARG A 16 41.60 -16.41 -24.76
N SER A 17 41.33 -15.11 -24.87
CA SER A 17 40.06 -14.52 -25.31
C SER A 17 39.75 -14.86 -26.78
N PRO A 18 38.47 -15.11 -27.16
CA PRO A 18 38.10 -15.23 -28.56
C PRO A 18 37.70 -13.89 -29.17
N LEU A 19 38.44 -13.53 -30.22
CA LEU A 19 38.01 -12.91 -31.49
C LEU A 19 36.82 -11.94 -31.46
N ALA A 20 37.17 -10.65 -31.63
CA ALA A 20 36.27 -9.58 -32.02
C ALA A 20 35.78 -9.76 -33.47
N THR A 21 34.47 -9.88 -33.63
CA THR A 21 33.78 -9.72 -34.92
C THR A 21 33.67 -8.23 -35.24
N GLN A 22 34.29 -7.81 -36.34
CA GLN A 22 34.08 -6.49 -36.95
C GLN A 22 32.66 -6.43 -37.52
N HIS A 23 31.75 -5.79 -36.79
CA HIS A 23 30.55 -5.23 -37.39
C HIS A 23 30.83 -3.80 -37.84
N CYS A 24 30.70 -3.58 -39.14
CA CYS A 24 30.71 -2.30 -39.81
C CYS A 24 29.73 -1.33 -39.13
N MET A 25 30.27 -0.33 -38.41
CA MET A 25 29.49 0.77 -37.86
C MET A 25 29.07 1.69 -39.01
N LEU A 26 27.85 1.49 -39.50
CA LEU A 26 27.11 2.58 -40.14
C LEU A 26 26.67 3.51 -39.01
N SER A 27 27.27 4.70 -38.97
CA SER A 27 26.88 5.79 -38.09
C SER A 27 25.38 6.06 -38.25
N PRO A 28 24.56 6.02 -37.18
CA PRO A 28 23.28 6.70 -37.23
C PRO A 28 23.59 8.20 -37.24
N GLU A 29 23.16 8.90 -38.28
CA GLU A 29 23.05 10.34 -38.26
C GLU A 29 22.40 10.77 -36.94
N SER A 30 23.07 11.66 -36.21
CA SER A 30 22.52 12.23 -34.99
C SER A 30 21.31 13.10 -35.36
N VAL A 31 20.13 12.49 -35.40
CA VAL A 31 18.89 13.25 -35.45
C VAL A 31 18.78 13.94 -34.09
N GLN A 32 19.16 15.23 -34.07
CA GLN A 32 18.87 16.07 -32.92
C GLN A 32 17.36 15.99 -32.67
N PRO A 33 16.92 15.73 -31.42
CA PRO A 33 15.50 15.79 -31.11
C PRO A 33 15.00 17.18 -31.52
N PRO A 34 13.79 17.29 -32.10
CA PRO A 34 13.25 18.59 -32.49
C PRO A 34 13.27 19.48 -31.24
N LYS A 35 13.99 20.60 -31.33
CA LYS A 35 13.98 21.63 -30.30
C LYS A 35 12.51 21.98 -30.08
N ARG A 36 11.97 21.61 -28.92
CA ARG A 36 10.65 22.05 -28.48
C ARG A 36 10.59 23.57 -28.70
N PRO A 37 9.55 24.11 -29.34
CA PRO A 37 9.39 25.55 -29.38
C PRO A 37 9.39 26.00 -27.93
N ARG A 38 10.28 26.94 -27.58
CA ARG A 38 10.26 27.63 -26.30
C ARG A 38 8.84 28.17 -26.15
N SER A 39 8.03 27.53 -25.32
CA SER A 39 6.80 28.14 -24.85
C SER A 39 7.21 29.46 -24.21
N ASN A 40 6.42 30.51 -24.46
CA ASN A 40 6.62 31.82 -23.86
C ASN A 40 6.99 31.65 -22.38
N LEU A 41 8.03 32.35 -21.93
CA LEU A 41 8.49 32.41 -20.54
C LEU A 41 7.38 33.01 -19.67
N MET A 42 6.33 32.25 -19.40
CA MET A 42 5.41 32.54 -18.32
C MET A 42 6.15 32.21 -17.02
N ALA A 43 5.97 33.05 -16.01
CA ALA A 43 6.50 32.77 -14.68
C ALA A 43 5.99 31.39 -14.23
N PRO A 44 6.79 30.63 -13.45
CA PRO A 44 6.32 29.37 -12.90
C PRO A 44 5.04 29.63 -12.10
N PRO A 45 4.07 28.69 -12.13
CA PRO A 45 2.88 28.77 -11.28
C PRO A 45 3.27 28.89 -9.80
N ARG A 46 2.37 29.42 -8.98
CA ARG A 46 2.63 29.68 -7.57
C ARG A 46 1.56 29.01 -6.70
N ILE A 47 2.03 28.18 -5.78
CA ILE A 47 1.21 27.48 -4.77
C ILE A 47 1.39 28.21 -3.44
N GLY A 48 0.35 28.89 -2.97
CA GLY A 48 0.34 29.57 -1.68
C GLY A 48 -0.03 28.63 -0.53
N THR A 49 0.70 28.70 0.57
CA THR A 49 0.33 28.02 1.84
C THR A 49 0.86 28.80 3.03
N HIS A 50 0.54 28.40 4.27
CA HIS A 50 0.97 29.14 5.45
C HIS A 50 2.47 28.94 5.77
N ASN A 51 3.05 29.88 6.52
CA ASN A 51 4.47 29.86 6.94
C ASN A 51 4.68 29.50 8.42
N GLY A 52 3.71 28.81 9.05
CA GLY A 52 3.85 28.36 10.43
C GLY A 52 4.58 27.02 10.57
N THR A 53 4.47 26.42 11.76
CA THR A 53 4.66 24.97 11.95
C THR A 53 3.88 24.25 10.88
N PHE A 54 4.55 23.41 10.11
CA PHE A 54 3.91 22.72 9.00
C PHE A 54 3.33 21.37 9.41
N HIS A 55 2.27 20.97 8.72
CA HIS A 55 1.56 19.72 8.93
C HIS A 55 1.72 18.80 7.71
N CYS A 56 1.15 17.61 7.84
CA CYS A 56 1.09 16.68 6.71
C CYS A 56 0.16 17.19 5.62
N ASP A 57 -0.85 17.95 5.99
CA ASP A 57 -1.90 18.44 5.09
C ASP A 57 -1.33 19.27 3.95
N GLU A 58 -0.73 20.42 4.26
CA GLU A 58 -0.26 21.34 3.25
C GLU A 58 1.03 20.86 2.56
N ALA A 59 1.84 20.06 3.25
CA ALA A 59 2.98 19.38 2.64
C ALA A 59 2.51 18.39 1.54
N LEU A 60 1.49 17.58 1.83
CA LEU A 60 0.93 16.62 0.88
C LEU A 60 0.17 17.34 -0.25
N ALA A 61 -0.65 18.34 0.06
CA ALA A 61 -1.35 19.16 -0.93
C ALA A 61 -0.37 19.75 -1.96
N CYS A 62 0.72 20.37 -1.49
CA CYS A 62 1.76 20.92 -2.36
C CYS A 62 2.47 19.83 -3.18
N ALA A 63 2.79 18.68 -2.57
CA ALA A 63 3.47 17.58 -3.24
C ALA A 63 2.62 16.97 -4.36
N LEU A 64 1.33 16.71 -4.10
CA LEU A 64 0.40 16.17 -5.09
C LEU A 64 0.24 17.11 -6.28
N LEU A 65 0.10 18.41 -6.03
CA LEU A 65 0.04 19.40 -7.11
C LEU A 65 1.31 19.36 -7.97
N ARG A 66 2.51 19.32 -7.35
CA ARG A 66 3.78 19.27 -8.10
C ARG A 66 4.02 17.97 -8.87
N LEU A 67 3.22 16.93 -8.67
CA LEU A 67 3.23 15.76 -9.55
C LEU A 67 2.48 15.99 -10.87
N LEU A 68 1.68 17.05 -10.98
CA LEU A 68 1.00 17.43 -12.22
C LEU A 68 1.89 18.27 -13.13
N PRO A 69 1.86 18.07 -14.47
CA PRO A 69 2.67 18.82 -15.42
C PRO A 69 2.47 20.33 -15.36
N GLU A 70 1.25 20.80 -15.06
CA GLU A 70 0.99 22.23 -14.94
C GLU A 70 1.64 22.89 -13.72
N TYR A 71 1.98 22.14 -12.67
CA TYR A 71 2.53 22.65 -11.42
C TYR A 71 3.90 22.04 -11.05
N GLN A 72 4.52 21.23 -11.93
CA GLN A 72 5.79 20.54 -11.64
C GLN A 72 6.89 21.48 -11.11
N ASP A 73 6.99 22.65 -11.73
CA ASP A 73 7.98 23.68 -11.45
C ASP A 73 7.40 24.83 -10.63
N ALA A 74 6.25 24.61 -9.99
CA ALA A 74 5.58 25.65 -9.24
C ALA A 74 6.42 26.11 -8.04
N GLU A 75 6.44 27.43 -7.82
CA GLU A 75 7.00 28.06 -6.63
C GLU A 75 6.05 27.84 -5.45
N ILE A 76 6.58 27.33 -4.34
CA ILE A 76 5.82 27.29 -3.07
C ILE A 76 6.01 28.62 -2.35
N VAL A 77 4.91 29.35 -2.18
CA VAL A 77 4.86 30.64 -1.50
C VAL A 77 4.30 30.44 -0.09
N ARG A 78 5.18 30.28 0.90
CA ARG A 78 4.81 30.14 2.32
C ARG A 78 4.59 31.52 2.95
N THR A 79 3.33 31.89 3.19
CA THR A 79 2.94 33.18 3.78
C THR A 79 1.50 33.19 4.32
N ARG A 80 1.17 34.16 5.17
CA ARG A 80 -0.22 34.49 5.56
C ARG A 80 -0.65 35.88 5.05
N ASP A 81 0.19 36.53 4.25
CA ASP A 81 -0.08 37.83 3.66
C ASP A 81 -1.15 37.69 2.55
N PRO A 82 -2.35 38.28 2.73
CA PRO A 82 -3.44 38.13 1.78
C PRO A 82 -3.10 38.64 0.37
N GLU A 83 -2.26 39.67 0.24
CA GLU A 83 -1.89 40.23 -1.07
C GLU A 83 -0.98 39.25 -1.83
N LYS A 84 -0.05 38.60 -1.13
CA LYS A 84 0.79 37.56 -1.71
C LYS A 84 -0.01 36.32 -2.08
N LEU A 85 -0.94 35.90 -1.22
CA LEU A 85 -1.83 34.77 -1.50
C LEU A 85 -2.76 35.05 -2.69
N ALA A 86 -3.26 36.29 -2.83
CA ALA A 86 -4.06 36.69 -3.98
C ALA A 86 -3.30 36.58 -5.30
N SER A 87 -1.97 36.72 -5.28
CA SER A 87 -1.10 36.55 -6.45
C SER A 87 -0.69 35.10 -6.75
N CYS A 88 -1.16 34.12 -5.97
CA CYS A 88 -0.91 32.70 -6.20
C CYS A 88 -2.02 32.08 -7.07
N ASP A 89 -1.63 31.20 -7.98
CA ASP A 89 -2.54 30.48 -8.88
C ASP A 89 -3.45 29.53 -8.10
N ILE A 90 -2.91 28.91 -7.05
CA ILE A 90 -3.63 28.01 -6.14
C ILE A 90 -3.18 28.29 -4.70
N VAL A 91 -4.12 28.18 -3.76
CA VAL A 91 -3.83 28.38 -2.33
C VAL A 91 -4.42 27.22 -1.55
N VAL A 92 -3.61 26.65 -0.66
CA VAL A 92 -3.96 25.50 0.19
C VAL A 92 -3.67 25.81 1.65
N ASP A 93 -4.54 25.35 2.54
CA ASP A 93 -4.35 25.40 4.00
C ASP A 93 -4.17 26.80 4.61
N VAL A 94 -4.62 27.82 3.87
CA VAL A 94 -4.58 29.22 4.31
C VAL A 94 -5.55 30.06 3.49
N GLY A 95 -6.00 31.18 4.04
CA GLY A 95 -6.81 32.18 3.34
C GLY A 95 -8.27 32.21 3.77
N GLY A 96 -8.74 31.22 4.52
CA GLY A 96 -10.09 31.19 5.09
C GLY A 96 -11.19 30.98 4.05
N GLU A 97 -10.89 30.34 2.92
CA GLU A 97 -11.83 30.17 1.80
C GLU A 97 -11.67 28.78 1.14
N TYR A 98 -12.80 28.10 0.95
CA TYR A 98 -12.94 26.99 0.01
C TYR A 98 -13.73 27.46 -1.21
N ASP A 99 -13.04 27.64 -2.33
CA ASP A 99 -13.62 27.93 -3.64
C ASP A 99 -12.82 27.20 -4.74
N PRO A 100 -13.30 26.04 -5.24
CA PRO A 100 -12.59 25.29 -6.26
C PRO A 100 -12.52 26.02 -7.61
N ARG A 101 -13.41 26.97 -7.90
CA ARG A 101 -13.39 27.76 -9.14
C ARG A 101 -12.24 28.77 -9.15
N ARG A 102 -11.80 29.16 -7.96
CA ARG A 102 -10.68 30.10 -7.73
C ARG A 102 -9.43 29.39 -7.21
N HIS A 103 -9.45 28.06 -7.17
CA HIS A 103 -8.38 27.23 -6.58
C HIS A 103 -7.98 27.70 -5.18
N ARG A 104 -8.97 27.84 -4.29
CA ARG A 104 -8.80 28.11 -2.87
C ARG A 104 -9.28 26.88 -2.10
N TYR A 105 -8.36 26.24 -1.39
CA TYR A 105 -8.57 24.95 -0.73
C TYR A 105 -8.13 25.04 0.72
N ASP A 106 -8.89 25.79 1.52
CA ASP A 106 -8.70 25.87 2.96
C ASP A 106 -9.95 25.33 3.67
N HIS A 107 -9.77 24.56 4.73
CA HIS A 107 -10.81 23.86 5.49
C HIS A 107 -11.06 24.46 6.90
N HIS A 108 -10.28 25.46 7.31
CA HIS A 108 -10.29 26.02 8.67
C HIS A 108 -11.54 26.81 9.04
N GLN A 109 -12.42 27.13 8.08
CA GLN A 109 -13.60 27.95 8.38
C GLN A 109 -14.57 27.16 9.26
N ARG A 110 -15.17 27.84 10.24
CA ARG A 110 -16.21 27.23 11.10
C ARG A 110 -17.37 26.63 10.30
N SER A 111 -17.68 27.22 9.15
CA SER A 111 -18.74 26.77 8.25
C SER A 111 -18.35 25.58 7.38
N PHE A 112 -17.06 25.26 7.27
CA PHE A 112 -16.61 24.18 6.40
C PHE A 112 -16.79 22.84 7.11
N THR A 113 -17.71 22.03 6.58
CA THR A 113 -18.06 20.69 7.09
C THR A 113 -18.11 19.65 5.97
N GLU A 114 -17.49 19.94 4.83
CA GLU A 114 -17.55 19.09 3.65
C GLU A 114 -16.71 17.82 3.82
N THR A 115 -17.18 16.75 3.21
CA THR A 115 -16.58 15.41 3.19
C THR A 115 -16.45 14.94 1.75
N MET A 116 -15.75 13.83 1.52
CA MET A 116 -15.73 13.21 0.19
C MET A 116 -17.15 12.82 -0.28
N SER A 117 -18.02 12.33 0.62
CA SER A 117 -19.40 11.96 0.29
C SER A 117 -20.30 13.16 -0.04
N SER A 118 -20.12 14.31 0.61
CA SER A 118 -20.94 15.51 0.37
C SER A 118 -20.60 16.18 -0.96
N LEU A 119 -19.32 16.11 -1.36
CA LEU A 119 -18.82 16.72 -2.59
C LEU A 119 -18.79 15.76 -3.79
N SER A 120 -18.73 14.44 -3.55
CA SER A 120 -18.73 13.40 -4.60
C SER A 120 -19.82 12.36 -4.33
N PRO A 121 -21.03 12.53 -4.91
CA PRO A 121 -22.15 11.61 -4.70
C PRO A 121 -21.79 10.15 -5.00
N GLY A 122 -22.15 9.26 -4.07
CA GLY A 122 -21.88 7.82 -4.17
C GLY A 122 -20.63 7.33 -3.44
N LYS A 123 -19.77 8.25 -2.97
CA LYS A 123 -18.64 7.89 -2.08
C LYS A 123 -19.12 7.77 -0.62
N PRO A 124 -18.66 6.77 0.15
CA PRO A 124 -19.20 6.48 1.49
C PRO A 124 -18.52 7.28 2.62
N TRP A 125 -17.40 7.94 2.37
CA TRP A 125 -16.55 8.49 3.43
C TRP A 125 -17.08 9.81 4.01
N GLN A 126 -17.18 9.84 5.33
CA GLN A 126 -17.76 10.95 6.10
C GLN A 126 -16.72 11.75 6.87
N THR A 127 -15.44 11.41 6.72
CA THR A 127 -14.34 12.18 7.30
C THR A 127 -14.32 13.58 6.66
N LYS A 128 -14.29 14.61 7.50
CA LYS A 128 -14.16 16.00 7.06
C LYS A 128 -12.83 16.14 6.29
N LEU A 129 -12.87 16.76 5.11
CA LEU A 129 -11.67 16.93 4.29
C LEU A 129 -10.73 18.01 4.89
N SER A 130 -9.44 17.77 4.78
CA SER A 130 -8.39 18.79 4.92
C SER A 130 -8.00 19.35 3.54
N SER A 131 -7.00 20.22 3.46
CA SER A 131 -6.59 20.83 2.18
C SER A 131 -6.02 19.79 1.21
N ALA A 132 -5.28 18.79 1.69
CA ALA A 132 -4.80 17.64 0.92
C ALA A 132 -5.97 16.79 0.40
N GLY A 133 -6.97 16.51 1.23
CA GLY A 133 -8.19 15.83 0.79
C GLY A 133 -8.94 16.60 -0.28
N LEU A 134 -9.02 17.94 -0.16
CA LEU A 134 -9.60 18.80 -1.20
C LEU A 134 -8.79 18.79 -2.49
N ILE A 135 -7.46 18.88 -2.43
CA ILE A 135 -6.60 18.74 -3.61
C ILE A 135 -6.81 17.38 -4.26
N TYR A 136 -6.83 16.31 -3.47
CA TYR A 136 -7.06 14.97 -3.99
C TYR A 136 -8.47 14.81 -4.58
N LEU A 137 -9.50 15.39 -3.98
CA LEU A 137 -10.86 15.37 -4.51
C LEU A 137 -10.95 16.02 -5.90
N HIS A 138 -10.33 17.18 -6.08
CA HIS A 138 -10.42 17.96 -7.34
C HIS A 138 -9.42 17.55 -8.41
N PHE A 139 -8.25 17.05 -8.02
CA PHE A 139 -7.14 16.76 -8.94
C PHE A 139 -6.73 15.28 -8.94
N GLY A 140 -7.22 14.45 -8.04
CA GLY A 140 -6.75 13.07 -7.85
C GLY A 140 -6.98 12.18 -9.06
N HIS A 141 -8.11 12.30 -9.76
CA HIS A 141 -8.35 11.54 -11.00
C HIS A 141 -7.33 11.89 -12.08
N LYS A 142 -7.15 13.20 -12.34
CA LYS A 142 -6.13 13.71 -13.25
C LYS A 142 -4.72 13.28 -12.89
N LEU A 143 -4.37 13.41 -11.61
CA LEU A 143 -3.07 13.02 -11.08
C LEU A 143 -2.80 11.52 -11.29
N LEU A 144 -3.76 10.67 -10.92
CA LEU A 144 -3.62 9.23 -11.09
C LEU A 144 -3.57 8.82 -12.55
N ALA A 145 -4.43 9.39 -13.41
CA ALA A 145 -4.39 9.14 -14.85
C ALA A 145 -3.02 9.48 -15.46
N GLN A 146 -2.45 10.63 -15.07
CA GLN A 146 -1.11 11.06 -15.49
C GLN A 146 -0.02 10.09 -15.03
N LEU A 147 -0.05 9.63 -13.77
CA LEU A 147 0.95 8.71 -13.22
C LEU A 147 0.83 7.30 -13.82
N LEU A 148 -0.39 6.87 -14.16
CA LEU A 148 -0.68 5.57 -14.76
C LEU A 148 -0.49 5.56 -16.28
N GLY A 149 -0.42 6.73 -16.93
CA GLY A 149 -0.35 6.86 -18.38
C GLY A 149 -1.63 6.44 -19.09
N THR A 150 -2.80 6.70 -18.48
CA THR A 150 -4.13 6.37 -19.03
C THR A 150 -5.07 7.59 -18.99
N SER A 151 -6.33 7.43 -19.41
CA SER A 151 -7.38 8.45 -19.38
C SER A 151 -7.97 8.63 -17.98
N GLU A 152 -8.46 9.83 -17.64
CA GLU A 152 -9.16 10.07 -16.37
C GLU A 152 -10.43 9.23 -16.20
N GLU A 153 -11.06 8.85 -17.31
CA GLU A 153 -12.27 8.02 -17.37
C GLU A 153 -11.99 6.52 -17.31
N ASP A 154 -10.73 6.09 -17.25
CA ASP A 154 -10.38 4.68 -17.09
C ASP A 154 -10.90 4.17 -15.73
N SER A 155 -11.61 3.04 -15.72
CA SER A 155 -12.17 2.47 -14.50
C SER A 155 -11.11 2.08 -13.48
N VAL A 156 -9.87 1.81 -13.93
CA VAL A 156 -8.72 1.60 -13.05
C VAL A 156 -8.40 2.87 -12.28
N VAL A 157 -8.49 4.06 -12.89
CA VAL A 157 -8.27 5.34 -12.19
C VAL A 157 -9.28 5.50 -11.07
N GLY A 158 -10.58 5.28 -11.34
CA GLY A 158 -11.61 5.36 -10.30
C GLY A 158 -11.42 4.33 -9.18
N THR A 159 -11.00 3.11 -9.51
CA THR A 159 -10.71 2.06 -8.51
C THR A 159 -9.53 2.44 -7.62
N LEU A 160 -8.44 2.91 -8.23
CA LEU A 160 -7.24 3.34 -7.50
C LEU A 160 -7.48 4.63 -6.72
N PHE A 161 -8.33 5.52 -7.24
CA PHE A 161 -8.74 6.73 -6.53
C PHE A 161 -9.34 6.38 -5.17
N ASP A 162 -10.26 5.41 -5.16
CA ASP A 162 -10.94 4.96 -3.94
C ASP A 162 -9.98 4.27 -2.98
N LYS A 163 -9.08 3.43 -3.51
CA LYS A 163 -8.09 2.73 -2.67
C LYS A 163 -7.10 3.68 -2.02
N MET A 164 -6.61 4.66 -2.78
CA MET A 164 -5.70 5.68 -2.29
C MET A 164 -6.40 6.63 -1.31
N TYR A 165 -7.69 6.93 -1.49
CA TYR A 165 -8.40 7.72 -0.48
C TYR A 165 -8.55 6.94 0.84
N GLU A 166 -9.18 5.77 0.79
CA GLU A 166 -9.52 4.94 1.96
C GLU A 166 -8.30 4.55 2.79
N ASN A 167 -7.15 4.30 2.15
CA ASN A 167 -5.99 3.72 2.83
C ASN A 167 -4.80 4.67 2.94
N PHE A 168 -4.95 5.93 2.55
CA PHE A 168 -3.88 6.93 2.64
C PHE A 168 -4.40 8.34 2.90
N MET A 169 -5.24 8.89 2.02
CA MET A 169 -5.68 10.28 2.16
C MET A 169 -6.57 10.51 3.39
N GLU A 170 -7.51 9.60 3.66
CA GLU A 170 -8.47 9.74 4.75
C GLU A 170 -7.79 9.81 6.13
N GLU A 171 -6.64 9.14 6.32
CA GLU A 171 -5.84 9.26 7.56
C GLU A 171 -5.31 10.69 7.72
N VAL A 172 -4.84 11.32 6.64
CA VAL A 172 -4.34 12.70 6.67
C VAL A 172 -5.48 13.66 6.98
N ASP A 173 -6.63 13.51 6.30
CA ASP A 173 -7.85 14.30 6.54
C ASP A 173 -8.29 14.20 8.00
N ALA A 174 -8.36 12.98 8.55
CA ALA A 174 -8.79 12.74 9.91
C ALA A 174 -7.84 13.35 10.94
N VAL A 175 -6.52 13.12 10.80
CA VAL A 175 -5.53 13.63 11.75
C VAL A 175 -5.51 15.15 11.77
N ASP A 176 -5.59 15.79 10.60
CA ASP A 176 -5.53 17.24 10.49
C ASP A 176 -6.79 17.92 11.05
N ASN A 177 -7.96 17.31 10.84
CA ASN A 177 -9.21 17.77 11.45
C ASN A 177 -9.39 17.34 12.92
N GLY A 178 -8.40 16.69 13.54
CA GLY A 178 -8.45 16.25 14.94
C GLY A 178 -9.49 15.15 15.21
N ILE A 179 -9.78 14.32 14.22
CA ILE A 179 -10.74 13.23 14.29
C ILE A 179 -10.03 11.97 14.82
N SER A 180 -10.55 11.40 15.91
CA SER A 180 -10.06 10.14 16.47
C SER A 180 -10.38 8.95 15.56
N GLN A 181 -9.46 8.00 15.46
CA GLN A 181 -9.64 6.78 14.66
C GLN A 181 -10.79 5.89 15.16
N TRP A 182 -11.09 5.94 16.47
CA TRP A 182 -12.22 5.26 17.10
C TRP A 182 -12.67 6.03 18.34
N GLU A 183 -13.89 5.74 18.80
CA GLU A 183 -14.42 6.23 20.06
C GLU A 183 -13.76 5.52 21.26
N GLY A 184 -13.48 6.28 22.34
CA GLY A 184 -12.94 5.77 23.59
C GLY A 184 -11.41 5.76 23.70
N GLU A 185 -10.90 5.21 24.81
CA GLU A 185 -9.47 5.24 25.15
C GLU A 185 -8.67 4.17 24.38
N PRO A 186 -7.64 4.55 23.60
CA PRO A 186 -6.80 3.59 22.88
C PRO A 186 -5.96 2.75 23.85
N ARG A 187 -5.76 1.46 23.53
CA ARG A 187 -4.89 0.58 24.35
C ARG A 187 -3.42 1.00 24.31
N TYR A 188 -2.98 1.62 23.21
CA TYR A 188 -1.63 2.13 23.01
C TYR A 188 -1.65 3.28 22.00
N ALA A 189 -0.63 4.16 22.06
CA ALA A 189 -0.51 5.30 21.17
C ALA A 189 0.19 4.94 19.84
N LEU A 190 -0.31 5.47 18.73
CA LEU A 190 0.35 5.41 17.42
C LEU A 190 1.15 6.70 17.20
N THR A 191 2.48 6.62 17.23
CA THR A 191 3.37 7.81 17.18
C THR A 191 4.26 7.86 15.94
N THR A 192 4.02 6.96 14.98
CA THR A 192 4.88 6.75 13.80
C THR A 192 4.13 6.87 12.47
N ASN A 193 2.87 7.31 12.48
CA ASN A 193 2.10 7.59 11.25
C ASN A 193 2.73 8.71 10.41
N LEU A 194 2.21 8.92 9.18
CA LEU A 194 2.80 9.88 8.25
C LEU A 194 2.82 11.29 8.83
N SER A 195 1.71 11.73 9.42
CA SER A 195 1.62 13.05 10.04
C SER A 195 2.62 13.25 11.19
N ALA A 196 2.85 12.23 12.01
CA ALA A 196 3.88 12.27 13.05
C ALA A 196 5.31 12.30 12.46
N ARG A 197 5.55 11.62 11.32
CA ARG A 197 6.84 11.69 10.61
C ARG A 197 7.09 13.09 10.05
N VAL A 198 6.07 13.70 9.45
CA VAL A 198 6.13 15.09 8.95
C VAL A 198 6.35 16.07 10.11
N ALA A 199 5.60 15.94 11.21
CA ALA A 199 5.74 16.80 12.38
C ALA A 199 7.18 16.81 12.93
N ARG A 200 7.89 15.67 12.92
CA ARG A 200 9.30 15.56 13.36
C ARG A 200 10.30 16.32 12.48
N LEU A 201 9.90 16.78 11.30
CA LEU A 201 10.74 17.60 10.43
C LEU A 201 10.66 19.09 10.77
N ASN A 202 9.71 19.51 11.61
CA ASN A 202 9.67 20.87 12.14
C ASN A 202 10.87 21.13 13.09
N PRO A 203 11.35 22.37 13.16
CA PRO A 203 12.34 22.75 14.17
C PRO A 203 11.76 22.55 15.57
N THR A 204 12.62 22.14 16.53
CA THR A 204 12.18 22.00 17.92
C THR A 204 12.06 23.38 18.57
N TRP A 205 11.13 23.51 19.52
CA TRP A 205 10.81 24.79 20.18
C TRP A 205 12.02 25.47 20.84
N ASN A 206 13.05 24.70 21.19
CA ASN A 206 14.26 25.16 21.85
C ASN A 206 15.47 25.37 20.91
N GLN A 207 15.28 25.30 19.58
CA GLN A 207 16.34 25.64 18.62
C GLN A 207 16.48 27.16 18.48
N PRO A 208 17.71 27.70 18.42
CA PRO A 208 17.94 29.13 18.17
C PRO A 208 17.40 29.62 16.82
N ASN A 209 17.40 28.74 15.81
CA ASN A 209 16.78 29.00 14.52
C ASN A 209 15.57 28.08 14.35
N GLN A 210 14.40 28.68 14.10
CA GLN A 210 13.14 27.98 13.86
C GLN A 210 12.67 28.14 12.40
N ASP A 211 13.61 28.31 11.47
CA ASP A 211 13.31 28.26 10.04
C ASP A 211 12.67 26.91 9.68
N THR A 212 11.55 26.98 8.98
CA THR A 212 10.75 25.82 8.57
C THR A 212 10.98 25.42 7.12
N GLU A 213 11.64 26.25 6.32
CA GLU A 213 11.71 26.08 4.86
C GLU A 213 12.42 24.78 4.44
N ALA A 214 13.57 24.47 5.04
CA ALA A 214 14.29 23.24 4.74
C ALA A 214 13.54 21.99 5.23
N GLY A 215 12.87 22.08 6.39
CA GLY A 215 12.04 21.01 6.93
C GLY A 215 10.83 20.74 6.05
N PHE A 216 10.19 21.79 5.55
CA PHE A 216 9.01 21.68 4.69
C PHE A 216 9.34 21.00 3.35
N ARG A 217 10.47 21.36 2.71
CA ARG A 217 10.91 20.67 1.48
C ARG A 217 11.10 19.16 1.72
N ARG A 218 11.72 18.79 2.84
CA ARG A 218 11.88 17.38 3.22
C ARG A 218 10.55 16.71 3.53
N ALA A 219 9.58 17.44 4.07
CA ALA A 219 8.23 16.93 4.31
C ALA A 219 7.51 16.65 2.99
N MET A 220 7.61 17.56 2.01
CA MET A 220 7.08 17.34 0.66
C MET A 220 7.71 16.10 0.00
N ASP A 221 9.03 15.93 0.07
CA ASP A 221 9.71 14.74 -0.47
C ASP A 221 9.19 13.46 0.19
N LEU A 222 9.06 13.46 1.53
CA LEU A 222 8.58 12.34 2.31
C LEU A 222 7.15 11.91 1.94
N VAL A 223 6.22 12.86 1.89
CA VAL A 223 4.81 12.55 1.60
C VAL A 223 4.61 12.18 0.13
N GLN A 224 5.40 12.76 -0.79
CA GLN A 224 5.40 12.38 -2.20
C GLN A 224 5.88 10.94 -2.38
N GLU A 225 6.99 10.57 -1.74
CA GLU A 225 7.52 9.20 -1.81
C GLU A 225 6.51 8.19 -1.27
N GLU A 226 5.90 8.46 -0.11
CA GLU A 226 4.88 7.59 0.47
C GLU A 226 3.67 7.43 -0.46
N PHE A 227 3.17 8.53 -1.04
CA PHE A 227 2.06 8.47 -2.00
C PHE A 227 2.40 7.60 -3.22
N LEU A 228 3.57 7.80 -3.83
CA LEU A 228 4.01 7.05 -5.01
C LEU A 228 4.24 5.57 -4.70
N GLN A 229 4.82 5.24 -3.55
CA GLN A 229 5.01 3.84 -3.13
C GLN A 229 3.68 3.13 -2.89
N ARG A 230 2.69 3.82 -2.32
CA ARG A 230 1.34 3.25 -2.17
C ARG A 230 0.64 3.05 -3.50
N LEU A 231 0.73 4.02 -4.41
CA LEU A 231 0.17 3.87 -5.75
C LEU A 231 0.82 2.70 -6.50
N ASP A 232 2.15 2.58 -6.42
CA ASP A 232 2.90 1.47 -7.02
C ASP A 232 2.42 0.11 -6.48
N PHE A 233 2.24 -0.01 -5.16
CA PHE A 233 1.66 -1.21 -4.56
C PHE A 233 0.27 -1.51 -5.12
N TYR A 234 -0.62 -0.52 -5.19
CA TYR A 234 -1.97 -0.77 -5.66
C TYR A 234 -2.02 -1.13 -7.14
N GLN A 235 -1.21 -0.47 -7.97
CA GLN A 235 -1.13 -0.71 -9.41
C GLN A 235 -0.49 -2.06 -9.74
N HIS A 236 0.66 -2.37 -9.15
CA HIS A 236 1.50 -3.50 -9.58
C HIS A 236 1.33 -4.76 -8.72
N SER A 237 0.75 -4.66 -7.52
CA SER A 237 0.56 -5.79 -6.61
C SER A 237 -0.91 -6.06 -6.30
N TRP A 238 -1.64 -5.07 -5.78
CA TRP A 238 -3.03 -5.26 -5.35
C TRP A 238 -3.98 -5.48 -6.53
N LEU A 239 -3.95 -4.65 -7.56
CA LEU A 239 -4.91 -4.72 -8.66
C LEU A 239 -4.79 -6.05 -9.44
N PRO A 240 -3.60 -6.53 -9.84
CA PRO A 240 -3.45 -7.82 -10.53
C PRO A 240 -3.84 -9.02 -9.65
N ALA A 241 -3.79 -8.88 -8.32
CA ALA A 241 -4.17 -9.95 -7.39
C ALA A 241 -5.64 -10.34 -7.53
N ARG A 242 -6.52 -9.42 -7.95
CA ARG A 242 -7.94 -9.69 -8.10
C ARG A 242 -8.21 -10.90 -8.99
N ALA A 243 -7.60 -10.95 -10.17
CA ALA A 243 -7.78 -12.05 -11.12
C ALA A 243 -7.33 -13.40 -10.55
N LEU A 244 -6.26 -13.41 -9.74
CA LEU A 244 -5.79 -14.63 -9.06
C LEU A 244 -6.79 -15.12 -8.01
N VAL A 245 -7.46 -14.20 -7.30
CA VAL A 245 -8.48 -14.55 -6.31
C VAL A 245 -9.77 -15.01 -6.97
N GLU A 246 -10.20 -14.36 -8.06
CA GLU A 246 -11.34 -14.78 -8.87
C GLU A 246 -11.15 -16.21 -9.40
N GLU A 247 -9.98 -16.51 -9.96
CA GLU A 247 -9.65 -17.86 -10.43
C GLU A 247 -9.63 -18.87 -9.27
N ALA A 248 -8.98 -18.54 -8.16
CA ALA A 248 -8.93 -19.43 -6.98
C ALA A 248 -10.33 -19.74 -6.42
N LEU A 249 -11.23 -18.76 -6.42
CA LEU A 249 -12.63 -18.93 -6.04
C LEU A 249 -13.39 -19.82 -7.03
N ALA A 250 -13.16 -19.68 -8.33
CA ALA A 250 -13.78 -20.52 -9.35
C ALA A 250 -13.33 -21.99 -9.23
N GLN A 251 -12.07 -22.22 -8.92
CA GLN A 251 -11.47 -23.56 -8.79
C GLN A 251 -11.70 -24.23 -7.43
N ARG A 252 -12.32 -23.54 -6.45
CA ARG A 252 -12.42 -24.00 -5.05
C ARG A 252 -12.99 -25.42 -4.88
N PHE A 253 -13.96 -25.82 -5.70
CA PHE A 253 -14.55 -27.17 -5.64
C PHE A 253 -13.65 -28.27 -6.21
N GLN A 254 -12.68 -27.91 -7.05
CA GLN A 254 -11.64 -28.83 -7.53
C GLN A 254 -10.51 -28.96 -6.50
N VAL A 255 -10.31 -27.93 -5.67
CA VAL A 255 -9.37 -27.97 -4.54
C VAL A 255 -9.94 -28.84 -3.40
N ASP A 256 -11.19 -28.57 -2.99
CA ASP A 256 -11.88 -29.34 -1.97
C ASP A 256 -13.40 -29.37 -2.23
N PRO A 257 -14.07 -30.54 -2.13
CA PRO A 257 -15.51 -30.65 -2.37
C PRO A 257 -16.39 -29.75 -1.48
N SER A 258 -15.90 -29.32 -0.30
CA SER A 258 -16.64 -28.36 0.55
C SER A 258 -16.82 -26.99 -0.12
N GLY A 259 -15.90 -26.60 -0.99
CA GLY A 259 -15.81 -25.24 -1.53
C GLY A 259 -15.43 -24.17 -0.50
N GLU A 260 -15.01 -24.55 0.72
CA GLU A 260 -14.59 -23.63 1.79
C GLU A 260 -13.05 -23.41 1.82
N ILE A 261 -12.31 -24.09 0.94
CA ILE A 261 -10.86 -23.99 0.83
C ILE A 261 -10.51 -23.50 -0.58
N VAL A 262 -9.72 -22.43 -0.66
CA VAL A 262 -9.19 -21.93 -1.93
C VAL A 262 -7.67 -22.11 -1.97
N GLU A 263 -7.14 -22.32 -3.17
CA GLU A 263 -5.70 -22.40 -3.42
C GLU A 263 -5.27 -21.23 -4.29
N LEU A 264 -4.29 -20.45 -3.81
CA LEU A 264 -3.69 -19.39 -4.61
C LEU A 264 -2.48 -19.93 -5.36
N ALA A 265 -2.46 -19.71 -6.67
CA ALA A 265 -1.35 -20.12 -7.54
C ALA A 265 0.00 -19.47 -7.17
N LYS A 266 -0.02 -18.30 -6.50
CA LYS A 266 1.16 -17.56 -6.09
C LYS A 266 1.05 -17.09 -4.64
N GLY A 267 2.01 -17.48 -3.81
CA GLY A 267 2.17 -16.90 -2.48
C GLY A 267 2.52 -15.42 -2.50
N GLY A 268 2.20 -14.72 -1.41
CA GLY A 268 2.42 -13.27 -1.30
C GLY A 268 1.38 -12.41 -2.01
N CYS A 269 0.42 -13.02 -2.73
CA CYS A 269 -0.74 -12.35 -3.30
C CYS A 269 -1.57 -11.62 -2.21
N PRO A 270 -1.87 -10.32 -2.34
CA PRO A 270 -2.73 -9.59 -1.40
C PRO A 270 -4.22 -9.96 -1.58
N TRP A 271 -4.59 -11.15 -1.11
CA TRP A 271 -5.88 -11.77 -1.43
C TRP A 271 -7.07 -11.31 -0.57
N LYS A 272 -6.82 -10.86 0.67
CA LYS A 272 -7.88 -10.72 1.70
C LYS A 272 -9.03 -9.85 1.25
N GLU A 273 -8.73 -8.62 0.83
CA GLU A 273 -9.73 -7.64 0.48
C GLU A 273 -10.54 -8.06 -0.76
N HIS A 274 -9.87 -8.54 -1.81
CA HIS A 274 -10.53 -9.10 -2.98
C HIS A 274 -11.44 -10.27 -2.61
N LEU A 275 -11.00 -11.14 -1.70
CA LEU A 275 -11.83 -12.24 -1.22
C LEU A 275 -13.14 -11.73 -0.60
N TYR A 276 -13.10 -10.76 0.33
CA TYR A 276 -14.34 -10.23 0.94
C TYR A 276 -15.27 -9.60 -0.08
N HIS A 277 -14.73 -8.85 -1.05
CA HIS A 277 -15.56 -8.25 -2.11
C HIS A 277 -16.22 -9.30 -3.01
N LEU A 278 -15.45 -10.31 -3.43
CA LEU A 278 -15.91 -11.34 -4.36
C LEU A 278 -16.80 -12.39 -3.71
N GLU A 279 -16.59 -12.68 -2.43
CA GLU A 279 -17.29 -13.76 -1.71
C GLU A 279 -18.81 -13.58 -1.70
N SER A 280 -19.28 -12.33 -1.59
CA SER A 280 -20.71 -12.00 -1.63
C SER A 280 -21.40 -12.40 -2.94
N GLY A 281 -20.65 -12.51 -4.04
CA GLY A 281 -21.14 -12.87 -5.38
C GLY A 281 -21.01 -14.36 -5.72
N LEU A 282 -20.59 -15.22 -4.78
CA LEU A 282 -20.38 -16.63 -5.07
C LEU A 282 -21.69 -17.37 -5.37
N SER A 283 -21.59 -18.27 -6.36
CA SER A 283 -22.63 -19.24 -6.68
C SER A 283 -22.04 -20.66 -6.66
N PRO A 284 -22.60 -21.61 -5.86
CA PRO A 284 -23.55 -21.36 -4.78
C PRO A 284 -22.94 -20.44 -3.69
N PRO A 285 -23.77 -19.72 -2.92
CA PRO A 285 -23.31 -18.94 -1.78
C PRO A 285 -22.51 -19.81 -0.82
N GLY A 286 -21.39 -19.30 -0.33
CA GLY A 286 -20.51 -20.03 0.56
C GLY A 286 -19.60 -19.08 1.33
N THR A 287 -18.89 -19.62 2.32
CA THR A 287 -17.93 -18.89 3.13
C THR A 287 -16.59 -19.59 3.04
N ILE A 288 -15.57 -18.88 2.58
CA ILE A 288 -14.21 -19.40 2.53
C ILE A 288 -13.62 -19.37 3.94
N ALA A 289 -13.17 -20.53 4.40
CA ALA A 289 -12.56 -20.71 5.72
C ALA A 289 -11.04 -20.68 5.64
N PHE A 290 -10.46 -21.22 4.55
CA PHE A 290 -9.02 -21.38 4.41
C PHE A 290 -8.52 -20.97 3.03
N VAL A 291 -7.31 -20.41 3.02
CA VAL A 291 -6.51 -20.15 1.83
C VAL A 291 -5.21 -20.94 1.95
N ILE A 292 -4.92 -21.78 0.97
CA ILE A 292 -3.63 -22.49 0.87
C ILE A 292 -2.77 -21.91 -0.25
N TYR A 293 -1.46 -21.84 -0.04
CA TYR A 293 -0.48 -21.32 -1.00
C TYR A 293 0.95 -21.70 -0.61
N THR A 294 1.90 -21.56 -1.51
CA THR A 294 3.33 -21.73 -1.22
C THR A 294 3.96 -20.44 -0.73
N ASP A 295 4.84 -20.48 0.27
CA ASP A 295 5.70 -19.35 0.60
C ASP A 295 6.92 -19.24 -0.34
N GLN A 296 7.78 -18.26 -0.09
CA GLN A 296 9.00 -18.05 -0.89
C GLN A 296 10.00 -19.21 -0.83
N ALA A 297 9.92 -20.06 0.20
CA ALA A 297 10.74 -21.25 0.36
C ALA A 297 10.06 -22.52 -0.22
N GLY A 298 8.93 -22.35 -0.93
CA GLY A 298 8.15 -23.44 -1.51
C GLY A 298 7.38 -24.26 -0.47
N GLN A 299 7.35 -23.85 0.80
CA GLN A 299 6.60 -24.54 1.84
C GLN A 299 5.13 -24.14 1.78
N TRP A 300 4.24 -25.09 2.05
CA TRP A 300 2.81 -24.83 1.97
C TRP A 300 2.30 -24.17 3.24
N ARG A 301 1.47 -23.15 3.06
CA ARG A 301 0.76 -22.44 4.10
C ARG A 301 -0.71 -22.83 4.06
N VAL A 302 -1.30 -22.97 5.24
CA VAL A 302 -2.75 -22.99 5.45
C VAL A 302 -3.09 -21.79 6.31
N GLN A 303 -3.75 -20.80 5.72
CA GLN A 303 -4.10 -19.56 6.39
C GLN A 303 -5.61 -19.46 6.56
N CYS A 304 -6.04 -19.19 7.79
CA CYS A 304 -7.45 -19.00 8.10
C CYS A 304 -7.91 -17.62 7.59
N VAL A 305 -9.09 -17.56 6.98
CA VAL A 305 -9.73 -16.31 6.61
C VAL A 305 -10.20 -15.59 7.89
N PRO A 306 -9.84 -14.31 8.11
CA PRO A 306 -10.34 -13.52 9.24
C PRO A 306 -11.87 -13.39 9.23
N LYS A 307 -12.50 -13.06 10.36
CA LYS A 307 -13.94 -12.75 10.39
C LYS A 307 -14.24 -11.48 9.58
N GLU A 308 -13.39 -10.48 9.74
CA GLU A 308 -13.45 -9.17 9.08
C GLU A 308 -12.03 -8.78 8.63
N LEU A 309 -11.91 -7.92 7.62
CA LEU A 309 -10.66 -7.60 6.93
C LEU A 309 -9.47 -7.27 7.86
N HIS A 310 -9.73 -6.54 8.94
CA HIS A 310 -8.73 -6.10 9.92
C HIS A 310 -8.78 -6.85 11.26
N SER A 311 -9.60 -7.89 11.36
CA SER A 311 -9.75 -8.66 12.61
C SER A 311 -8.61 -9.63 12.83
N PHE A 312 -8.16 -9.75 14.08
CA PHE A 312 -7.26 -10.83 14.51
C PHE A 312 -7.99 -12.16 14.76
N GLN A 313 -9.32 -12.18 14.69
CA GLN A 313 -10.11 -13.39 14.84
C GLN A 313 -10.33 -14.07 13.49
N SER A 314 -9.97 -15.34 13.40
CA SER A 314 -10.29 -16.19 12.24
C SER A 314 -11.75 -16.62 12.25
N ARG A 315 -12.34 -16.84 11.06
CA ARG A 315 -13.65 -17.51 10.89
C ARG A 315 -13.61 -18.90 11.50
N LEU A 316 -12.53 -19.63 11.19
CA LEU A 316 -12.24 -20.94 11.75
C LEU A 316 -10.73 -21.07 12.00
N PRO A 317 -10.26 -20.82 13.24
CA PRO A 317 -8.86 -21.00 13.58
C PRO A 317 -8.48 -22.49 13.59
N LEU A 318 -7.20 -22.79 13.33
CA LEU A 318 -6.67 -24.15 13.43
C LEU A 318 -6.88 -24.71 14.86
N PRO A 319 -6.99 -26.05 15.00
CA PRO A 319 -7.33 -26.73 16.25
C PRO A 319 -6.45 -26.29 17.41
N GLU A 320 -7.07 -26.03 18.56
CA GLU A 320 -6.37 -25.58 19.77
C GLU A 320 -5.21 -26.51 20.19
N PRO A 321 -5.35 -27.85 20.13
CA PRO A 321 -4.23 -28.75 20.42
C PRO A 321 -3.01 -28.61 19.51
N TRP A 322 -3.14 -28.00 18.32
CA TRP A 322 -2.02 -27.83 17.39
C TRP A 322 -1.24 -26.53 17.65
N ARG A 323 -1.85 -25.55 18.31
CA ARG A 323 -1.36 -24.17 18.35
C ARG A 323 -0.05 -24.06 19.12
N GLY A 324 0.93 -23.40 18.51
CA GLY A 324 2.27 -23.25 19.07
C GLY A 324 3.16 -24.48 18.89
N LEU A 325 2.64 -25.60 18.38
CA LEU A 325 3.43 -26.79 18.08
C LEU A 325 4.15 -26.66 16.73
N ARG A 326 5.21 -27.44 16.60
CA ARG A 326 6.10 -27.50 15.43
C ARG A 326 6.53 -28.92 15.16
N ASP A 327 6.90 -29.17 13.90
CA ASP A 327 7.61 -30.37 13.46
C ASP A 327 7.02 -31.67 14.04
N GLU A 328 7.84 -32.57 14.60
CA GLU A 328 7.41 -33.91 15.04
C GLU A 328 6.35 -33.87 16.14
N ALA A 329 6.36 -32.85 17.01
CA ALA A 329 5.33 -32.71 18.05
C ALA A 329 3.96 -32.40 17.44
N LEU A 330 3.93 -31.59 16.38
CA LEU A 330 2.71 -31.29 15.64
C LEU A 330 2.26 -32.49 14.79
N ASP A 331 3.19 -33.23 14.18
CA ASP A 331 2.88 -34.47 13.45
C ASP A 331 2.17 -35.48 14.38
N GLN A 332 2.68 -35.67 15.59
CA GLN A 332 2.11 -36.60 16.58
C GLN A 332 0.69 -36.20 17.00
N VAL A 333 0.46 -34.92 17.28
CA VAL A 333 -0.85 -34.43 17.76
C VAL A 333 -1.87 -34.31 16.65
N SER A 334 -1.45 -33.92 15.43
CA SER A 334 -2.35 -33.77 14.28
C SER A 334 -2.64 -35.08 13.57
N GLY A 335 -1.73 -36.07 13.67
CA GLY A 335 -1.77 -37.28 12.85
C GLY A 335 -1.45 -37.01 11.38
N ILE A 336 -0.91 -35.84 11.03
CA ILE A 336 -0.57 -35.42 9.67
C ILE A 336 0.96 -35.28 9.57
N PRO A 337 1.67 -36.23 8.96
CA PRO A 337 3.14 -36.19 8.89
C PRO A 337 3.66 -35.08 7.96
N GLY A 338 4.70 -34.38 8.39
CA GLY A 338 5.36 -33.33 7.60
C GLY A 338 4.87 -31.91 7.89
N CYS A 339 4.22 -31.70 9.04
CA CYS A 339 3.90 -30.37 9.53
C CYS A 339 5.18 -29.59 9.87
N ILE A 340 5.08 -28.27 9.75
CA ILE A 340 6.19 -27.33 10.06
C ILE A 340 5.85 -26.57 11.34
N PHE A 341 4.67 -25.94 11.40
CA PHE A 341 4.19 -25.26 12.60
C PHE A 341 2.70 -24.92 12.51
N VAL A 342 2.11 -24.55 13.66
CA VAL A 342 0.88 -23.76 13.76
C VAL A 342 1.12 -22.58 14.69
N HIS A 343 0.74 -21.37 14.28
CA HIS A 343 0.88 -20.18 15.13
C HIS A 343 0.07 -20.33 16.43
N ALA A 344 0.52 -19.72 17.53
CA ALA A 344 -0.11 -19.85 18.84
C ALA A 344 -1.60 -19.41 18.89
N SER A 345 -2.00 -18.44 18.05
CA SER A 345 -3.42 -18.06 17.90
C SER A 345 -4.20 -18.94 16.92
N GLY A 346 -3.54 -19.82 16.18
CA GLY A 346 -4.16 -20.74 15.22
C GLY A 346 -4.53 -20.14 13.86
N PHE A 347 -4.16 -18.89 13.56
CA PHE A 347 -4.55 -18.24 12.30
C PHE A 347 -3.81 -18.74 11.04
N ILE A 348 -2.66 -19.40 11.21
CA ILE A 348 -1.84 -19.89 10.12
C ILE A 348 -1.04 -21.13 10.56
N GLY A 349 -0.87 -22.07 9.64
CA GLY A 349 -0.02 -23.24 9.76
C GLY A 349 0.86 -23.44 8.53
N GLY A 350 1.83 -24.33 8.66
CA GLY A 350 2.77 -24.70 7.60
C GLY A 350 2.91 -26.21 7.44
N HIS A 351 3.01 -26.65 6.20
CA HIS A 351 3.25 -28.05 5.83
C HIS A 351 4.26 -28.15 4.69
N ARG A 352 5.00 -29.26 4.61
CA ARG A 352 6.00 -29.48 3.54
C ARG A 352 5.39 -29.76 2.16
N THR A 353 4.12 -30.11 2.12
CA THR A 353 3.41 -30.56 0.91
C THR A 353 2.03 -29.94 0.80
N ARG A 354 1.54 -29.79 -0.44
CA ARG A 354 0.19 -29.32 -0.76
C ARG A 354 -0.87 -30.14 -0.06
N GLU A 355 -0.80 -31.46 -0.21
CA GLU A 355 -1.81 -32.37 0.33
C GLU A 355 -1.87 -32.32 1.86
N GLY A 356 -0.73 -32.17 2.53
CA GLY A 356 -0.76 -32.05 3.99
C GLY A 356 -1.32 -30.72 4.48
N ALA A 357 -1.04 -29.59 3.79
CA ALA A 357 -1.70 -28.32 4.11
C ALA A 357 -3.22 -28.40 3.91
N LEU A 358 -3.65 -29.08 2.85
CA LEU A 358 -5.06 -29.35 2.57
C LEU A 358 -5.68 -30.27 3.63
N ASN A 359 -4.96 -31.31 4.07
CA ASN A 359 -5.41 -32.19 5.15
C ASN A 359 -5.53 -31.47 6.49
N MET A 360 -4.63 -30.53 6.79
CA MET A 360 -4.76 -29.67 7.98
C MET A 360 -6.05 -28.85 7.92
N ALA A 361 -6.35 -28.23 6.78
CA ALA A 361 -7.59 -27.46 6.58
C ALA A 361 -8.83 -28.36 6.70
N ARG A 362 -8.85 -29.53 6.04
CA ARG A 362 -9.95 -30.51 6.10
C ARG A 362 -10.21 -31.03 7.51
N ALA A 363 -9.16 -31.41 8.23
CA ALA A 363 -9.28 -31.87 9.61
C ALA A 363 -9.84 -30.76 10.51
N THR A 364 -9.52 -29.49 10.23
CA THR A 364 -10.11 -28.35 10.94
C THR A 364 -11.59 -28.16 10.57
N LEU A 365 -11.96 -28.27 9.29
CA LEU A 365 -13.37 -28.21 8.86
C LEU A 365 -14.21 -29.31 9.51
N ALA A 366 -13.68 -30.54 9.60
CA ALA A 366 -14.38 -31.67 10.21
C ALA A 366 -14.71 -31.44 11.70
N GLN A 367 -13.88 -30.69 12.43
CA GLN A 367 -14.15 -30.33 13.82
C GLN A 367 -15.30 -29.32 13.96
N ARG A 368 -15.59 -28.52 12.92
CA ARG A 368 -16.77 -27.62 12.91
C ARG A 368 -18.09 -28.41 12.97
N SER A 369 -18.09 -29.63 12.44
CA SER A 369 -19.27 -30.49 12.32
C SER A 369 -19.58 -31.30 13.59
N VAL A 370 -18.67 -31.31 14.58
CA VAL A 370 -18.89 -31.99 15.87
C VAL A 370 -19.33 -30.93 16.88
N PRO A 371 -20.59 -30.95 17.38
CA PRO A 371 -20.99 -30.06 18.45
C PRO A 371 -20.07 -30.29 19.64
N ALA A 372 -19.54 -29.22 20.23
CA ALA A 372 -18.82 -29.30 21.48
C ALA A 372 -19.75 -29.93 22.53
N THR A 373 -19.58 -31.22 22.80
CA THR A 373 -20.20 -31.90 23.93
C THR A 373 -19.65 -31.19 25.16
N LYS A 374 -20.45 -30.29 25.73
CA LYS A 374 -20.17 -29.69 27.03
C LYS A 374 -20.04 -30.84 28.01
N SER A 375 -18.81 -31.14 28.41
CA SER A 375 -18.53 -31.97 29.57
C SER A 375 -19.08 -31.22 30.79
N LEU A 376 -20.29 -31.60 31.20
CA LEU A 376 -20.79 -31.33 32.54
C LEU A 376 -20.03 -32.26 33.47
N VAL A 377 -18.99 -31.74 34.11
CA VAL A 377 -18.42 -32.38 35.29
C VAL A 377 -19.31 -31.97 36.47
N GLN A 378 -19.94 -32.97 37.07
CA GLN A 378 -20.69 -32.89 38.34
C GLN A 378 -19.75 -32.69 39.52
#